data_AF-A0A084FZ35-F1
#
_entry.id   AF-A0A084FZ35-F1
#
_cell.length_a   1.000
_cell.length_b   1.000
_cell.length_c   1.000
_cell.angle_alpha   90.00
_cell.angle_beta   90.00
_cell.angle_gamma   90.00
#
_symmetry.space_group_name_H-M   'P 1'
#
loop_
_entity.id
_entity.type
_entity.pdbx_description
1 polymer ?
#
loop_
_entity_poly.entity_id
_entity_poly.type
_entity_poly.pdbx_seq_one_letter_code
_entity_poly.pdbx_strand_id
1 'polypeptide(L)'
;MAAPVGNFVVLTWQEGMVLGTGPPMLPNPPNTLEYTYVTSAINIALAILETEQGRQALTRIALNIDRGRRPGVGGPRWHGPNANALARAQIDVFVQKLRDAFPLVVINHNMTDIDMLAYTPRGTWFGDLADFNPREQAIQLNGSRVKDMIAASNGDPQRFQTFHFLFATTLVHEAGGHVLMTYLGGGDLSTPPSLYVPGYTNPNMGESGRYLELKLFGGTTEYYHDPNQDDHQASPSHSEELGVVSIQTLCEAWVATLASTLKTYSI
;
A
#
# COMPACT_ATOMS: atom_id res chain seq x y z
N MET A 1 -20.49 -18.62 -2.75
CA MET A 1 -19.49 -17.58 -3.09
C MET A 1 -20.10 -16.24 -2.73
N ALA A 2 -19.48 -15.48 -1.80
CA ALA A 2 -19.99 -14.16 -1.43
C ALA A 2 -19.77 -13.19 -2.59
N ALA A 3 -20.82 -12.46 -2.99
CA ALA A 3 -20.70 -11.40 -3.99
C ALA A 3 -19.95 -10.21 -3.36
N PRO A 4 -18.95 -9.62 -4.03
CA PRO A 4 -18.24 -8.45 -3.53
C PRO A 4 -19.19 -7.23 -3.45
N VAL A 5 -19.17 -6.50 -2.33
CA VAL A 5 -19.85 -5.20 -2.19
C VAL A 5 -18.80 -4.11 -2.31
N GLY A 6 -18.74 -3.48 -3.48
CA GLY A 6 -17.51 -2.82 -3.93
C GLY A 6 -16.49 -3.89 -4.33
N ASN A 7 -15.65 -3.62 -5.32
CA ASN A 7 -14.75 -4.63 -5.91
C ASN A 7 -13.61 -5.08 -4.98
N PHE A 8 -13.81 -5.13 -3.66
CA PHE A 8 -12.82 -5.49 -2.66
C PHE A 8 -13.09 -6.88 -2.09
N VAL A 9 -12.02 -7.65 -1.95
CA VAL A 9 -12.03 -8.98 -1.34
C VAL A 9 -11.12 -8.91 -0.13
N VAL A 10 -11.69 -9.06 1.05
CA VAL A 10 -10.98 -9.06 2.33
C VAL A 10 -11.16 -10.43 2.96
N LEU A 11 -10.06 -11.16 3.18
CA LEU A 11 -10.07 -12.47 3.80
C LEU A 11 -9.30 -12.43 5.13
N THR A 12 -9.56 -13.37 6.03
CA THR A 12 -8.79 -13.55 7.27
C THR A 12 -8.12 -14.92 7.27
N TRP A 13 -6.85 -14.94 7.66
CA TRP A 13 -6.13 -16.15 8.00
C TRP A 13 -6.26 -16.42 9.50
N GLN A 14 -6.84 -17.56 9.87
CA GLN A 14 -7.01 -17.94 11.28
C GLN A 14 -5.66 -18.21 11.99
N GLU A 15 -5.58 -17.80 13.27
CA GLU A 15 -4.43 -17.99 14.16
C GLU A 15 -4.03 -19.46 14.34
N GLY A 16 -2.73 -19.72 14.46
CA GLY A 16 -2.18 -21.05 14.81
C GLY A 16 -2.05 -22.03 13.64
N MET A 17 -2.22 -21.56 12.40
CA MET A 17 -2.25 -22.41 11.21
C MET A 17 -0.99 -22.23 10.35
N VAL A 18 -0.30 -23.34 10.06
CA VAL A 18 0.92 -23.40 9.25
C VAL A 18 0.59 -23.30 7.75
N LEU A 19 1.42 -22.60 6.97
CA LEU A 19 1.36 -22.59 5.49
C LEU A 19 1.31 -24.03 4.94
N GLY A 20 0.22 -24.38 4.26
CA GLY A 20 0.11 -25.62 3.48
C GLY A 20 -0.71 -26.76 4.10
N THR A 21 -1.31 -26.60 5.29
CA THR A 21 -2.04 -27.71 5.95
C THR A 21 -3.46 -27.40 6.47
N GLY A 22 -4.04 -26.21 6.25
CA GLY A 22 -5.34 -25.80 6.84
C GLY A 22 -6.40 -25.26 5.85
N PRO A 23 -7.71 -25.30 6.19
CA PRO A 23 -8.81 -24.90 5.28
C PRO A 23 -8.92 -23.35 5.17
N PRO A 24 -9.81 -22.82 4.31
CA PRO A 24 -9.58 -21.65 3.47
C PRO A 24 -9.47 -20.34 4.26
N MET A 25 -8.72 -19.39 3.71
CA MET A 25 -8.87 -17.97 4.02
C MET A 25 -10.37 -17.63 4.08
N LEU A 26 -10.84 -17.13 5.22
CA LEU A 26 -12.27 -16.89 5.44
C LEU A 26 -12.66 -15.52 4.89
N PRO A 27 -13.72 -15.42 4.07
CA PRO A 27 -14.18 -14.13 3.61
C PRO A 27 -14.75 -13.33 4.78
N ASN A 28 -14.34 -12.06 4.89
CA ASN A 28 -15.01 -11.08 5.73
C ASN A 28 -16.17 -10.49 4.91
N PRO A 29 -17.44 -10.72 5.29
CA PRO A 29 -18.56 -10.15 4.57
C PRO A 29 -18.68 -8.64 4.82
N PRO A 30 -19.36 -7.89 3.94
CA PRO A 30 -19.44 -6.43 3.99
C PRO A 30 -20.01 -5.81 5.27
N ASN A 31 -20.70 -6.61 6.08
CA ASN A 31 -21.29 -6.19 7.34
C ASN A 31 -20.37 -6.39 8.55
N THR A 32 -19.10 -6.80 8.38
CA THR A 32 -18.13 -6.85 9.47
C THR A 32 -17.31 -5.58 9.59
N LEU A 33 -16.78 -5.33 10.79
CA LEU A 33 -15.91 -4.18 11.04
C LEU A 33 -14.57 -4.31 10.30
N GLU A 34 -14.04 -5.54 10.21
CA GLU A 34 -12.86 -5.88 9.42
C GLU A 34 -13.03 -5.42 7.98
N TYR A 35 -14.12 -5.84 7.32
CA TYR A 35 -14.38 -5.46 5.93
C TYR A 35 -14.58 -3.95 5.83
N THR A 36 -15.42 -3.37 6.67
CA THR A 36 -15.79 -1.95 6.59
C THR A 36 -14.56 -1.05 6.73
N TYR A 37 -13.72 -1.27 7.73
CA TYR A 37 -12.59 -0.40 8.00
C TYR A 37 -11.43 -0.63 7.03
N VAL A 38 -11.15 -1.89 6.65
CA VAL A 38 -10.12 -2.19 5.64
C VAL A 38 -10.52 -1.62 4.28
N THR A 39 -11.78 -1.80 3.84
CA THR A 39 -12.22 -1.25 2.55
C THR A 39 -12.30 0.27 2.53
N SER A 40 -12.61 0.90 3.67
CA SER A 40 -12.49 2.36 3.82
C SER A 40 -11.03 2.83 3.64
N ALA A 41 -10.05 2.15 4.25
CA ALA A 41 -8.64 2.45 4.05
C ALA A 41 -8.18 2.22 2.59
N ILE A 42 -8.67 1.16 1.92
CA ILE A 42 -8.43 0.92 0.49
C ILE A 42 -8.97 2.07 -0.37
N ASN A 43 -10.19 2.55 -0.08
CA ASN A 43 -10.78 3.65 -0.83
C ASN A 43 -9.96 4.94 -0.70
N ILE A 44 -9.44 5.22 0.50
CA ILE A 44 -8.53 6.34 0.71
C ILE A 44 -7.25 6.16 -0.09
N ALA A 45 -6.63 4.98 -0.03
CA ALA A 45 -5.41 4.68 -0.77
C ALA A 45 -5.60 4.89 -2.28
N LEU A 46 -6.70 4.38 -2.84
CA LEU A 46 -7.05 4.60 -4.24
C LEU A 46 -7.27 6.08 -4.57
N ALA A 47 -8.00 6.82 -3.73
CA ALA A 47 -8.20 8.25 -3.91
C ALA A 47 -6.87 9.02 -3.94
N ILE A 48 -5.92 8.64 -3.08
CA ILE A 48 -4.56 9.20 -3.08
C ILE A 48 -3.83 8.89 -4.39
N LEU A 49 -3.80 7.62 -4.82
CA LEU A 49 -3.10 7.18 -6.03
C LEU A 49 -3.70 7.78 -7.31
N GLU A 50 -4.99 8.11 -7.31
CA GLU A 50 -5.70 8.71 -8.45
C GLU A 50 -5.47 10.20 -8.62
N THR A 51 -4.97 10.90 -7.60
CA THR A 51 -4.61 12.32 -7.69
C THR A 51 -3.53 12.55 -8.74
N GLU A 52 -3.42 13.78 -9.24
CA GLU A 52 -2.34 14.14 -10.16
C GLU A 52 -0.96 13.91 -9.53
N GLN A 53 -0.82 14.24 -8.24
CA GLN A 53 0.41 14.04 -7.46
C GLN A 53 0.73 12.54 -7.33
N GLY A 54 -0.27 11.71 -7.00
CA GLY A 54 -0.14 10.25 -6.93
C GLY A 54 0.36 9.67 -8.25
N ARG A 55 -0.32 10.00 -9.36
CA ARG A 55 0.05 9.53 -10.70
C ARG A 55 1.41 10.05 -11.15
N GLN A 56 1.79 11.28 -10.80
CA GLN A 56 3.14 11.80 -11.05
C GLN A 56 4.21 11.03 -10.28
N ALA A 57 3.98 10.73 -9.00
CA ALA A 57 4.90 9.95 -8.18
C ALA A 57 5.09 8.54 -8.74
N LEU A 58 3.99 7.84 -9.08
CA LEU A 58 4.02 6.53 -9.74
C LEU A 58 4.75 6.58 -11.10
N THR A 59 4.54 7.63 -11.90
CA THR A 59 5.22 7.79 -13.19
C THR A 59 6.73 7.91 -13.02
N ARG A 60 7.19 8.65 -12.00
CA ARG A 60 8.63 8.76 -11.69
C ARG A 60 9.22 7.41 -11.29
N ILE A 61 8.49 6.62 -10.49
CA ILE A 61 8.89 5.26 -10.13
C ILE A 61 8.99 4.39 -11.38
N ALA A 62 7.97 4.38 -12.23
CA ALA A 62 7.93 3.59 -13.45
C ALA A 62 9.13 3.86 -14.36
N LEU A 63 9.48 5.14 -14.55
CA LEU A 63 10.66 5.53 -15.33
C LEU A 63 11.97 5.08 -14.69
N ASN A 64 12.07 5.12 -13.36
CA ASN A 64 13.24 4.61 -12.64
C ASN A 64 13.35 3.09 -12.73
N ILE A 65 12.23 2.37 -12.70
CA ILE A 65 12.20 0.92 -12.91
C ILE A 65 12.71 0.58 -14.30
N ASP A 66 12.20 1.27 -15.33
CA ASP A 66 12.61 1.04 -16.72
C ASP A 66 14.13 1.29 -16.91
N ARG A 67 14.65 2.40 -16.37
CA ARG A 67 16.08 2.73 -16.43
C ARG A 67 16.97 1.75 -15.65
N GLY A 68 16.48 1.26 -14.52
CA GLY A 68 17.20 0.33 -13.64
C GLY A 68 17.05 -1.14 -14.02
N ARG A 69 16.26 -1.45 -15.05
CA ARG A 69 15.95 -2.84 -15.43
C ARG A 69 17.18 -3.53 -16.01
N ARG A 70 17.43 -4.76 -15.55
CA ARG A 70 18.53 -5.59 -16.06
C ARG A 70 18.28 -6.02 -17.50
N PRO A 71 19.33 -6.15 -18.34
CA PRO A 71 19.18 -6.72 -19.68
C PRO A 71 18.53 -8.11 -19.62
N GLY A 72 17.58 -8.39 -20.53
CA GLY A 72 16.90 -9.68 -20.63
C GLY A 72 15.63 -9.83 -19.77
N VAL A 73 15.35 -8.90 -18.85
CA VAL A 73 14.06 -8.85 -18.14
C VAL A 73 13.02 -8.15 -19.02
N GLY A 74 11.84 -8.76 -19.16
CA GLY A 74 10.71 -8.23 -19.94
C GLY A 74 10.10 -6.96 -19.32
N GLY A 75 9.14 -6.35 -20.02
CA GLY A 75 8.43 -5.15 -19.57
C GLY A 75 8.58 -3.96 -20.53
N PRO A 76 7.86 -2.86 -20.26
CA PRO A 76 7.80 -1.71 -21.15
C PRO A 76 9.15 -0.98 -21.15
N ARG A 77 9.60 -0.54 -22.33
CA ARG A 77 10.78 0.31 -22.49
C ARG A 77 10.37 1.67 -23.02
N TRP A 78 10.60 2.71 -22.22
CA TRP A 78 10.21 4.07 -22.57
C TRP A 78 11.46 4.90 -22.85
N HIS A 79 11.67 5.23 -24.12
CA HIS A 79 12.83 5.98 -24.57
C HIS A 79 12.42 7.20 -25.41
N GLY A 80 13.33 8.17 -25.48
CA GLY A 80 13.15 9.37 -26.30
C GLY A 80 12.21 10.42 -25.67
N PRO A 81 11.84 11.45 -26.45
CA PRO A 81 11.15 12.65 -25.94
C PRO A 81 9.76 12.34 -25.34
N ASN A 82 9.14 11.23 -25.74
CA ASN A 82 7.79 10.86 -25.31
C ASN A 82 7.78 9.89 -24.11
N ALA A 83 8.94 9.54 -23.54
CA ALA A 83 9.02 8.53 -22.49
C ALA A 83 8.11 8.84 -21.28
N ASN A 84 8.08 10.10 -20.82
CA ASN A 84 7.22 10.51 -19.71
C ASN A 84 5.73 10.33 -20.04
N ALA A 85 5.29 10.70 -21.24
CA ALA A 85 3.89 10.60 -21.64
C ALA A 85 3.44 9.14 -21.77
N LEU A 86 4.30 8.28 -22.33
CA LEU A 86 4.04 6.85 -22.45
C LEU A 86 4.00 6.16 -21.08
N ALA A 87 4.95 6.48 -20.19
CA ALA A 87 4.95 5.98 -18.82
C ALA A 87 3.69 6.45 -18.07
N ARG A 88 3.29 7.72 -18.24
CA ARG A 88 2.09 8.25 -17.61
C ARG A 88 0.83 7.54 -18.09
N ALA A 89 0.66 7.36 -19.40
CA ALA A 89 -0.47 6.60 -19.94
C ALA A 89 -0.50 5.17 -19.38
N GLN A 90 0.67 4.55 -19.19
CA GLN A 90 0.74 3.22 -18.59
C GLN A 90 0.33 3.22 -17.10
N ILE A 91 0.74 4.24 -16.35
CA ILE A 91 0.31 4.43 -14.95
C ILE A 91 -1.19 4.65 -14.87
N ASP A 92 -1.79 5.37 -15.82
CA ASP A 92 -3.24 5.58 -15.83
C ASP A 92 -4.00 4.26 -15.97
N VAL A 93 -3.53 3.36 -16.83
CA VAL A 93 -4.05 1.99 -16.94
C VAL A 93 -3.85 1.19 -15.65
N PHE A 94 -2.68 1.30 -15.02
CA PHE A 94 -2.39 0.60 -13.77
C PHE A 94 -3.33 1.03 -12.63
N VAL A 95 -3.49 2.34 -12.42
CA VAL A 95 -4.38 2.88 -11.38
C VAL A 95 -5.84 2.48 -11.68
N GLN A 96 -6.25 2.49 -12.94
CA GLN A 96 -7.58 1.99 -13.32
C GLN A 96 -7.76 0.52 -12.97
N LYS A 97 -6.77 -0.34 -13.23
CA LYS A 97 -6.79 -1.76 -12.83
C LYS A 97 -6.92 -1.93 -11.30
N LEU A 98 -6.23 -1.11 -10.51
CA LEU A 98 -6.37 -1.12 -9.05
C LEU A 98 -7.78 -0.72 -8.61
N ARG A 99 -8.39 0.27 -9.26
CA ARG A 99 -9.78 0.69 -8.97
C ARG A 99 -10.78 -0.41 -9.34
N ASP A 100 -10.60 -1.05 -10.49
CA ASP A 100 -11.51 -2.06 -11.01
C ASP A 100 -11.42 -3.38 -10.23
N ALA A 101 -10.20 -3.80 -9.87
CA ALA A 101 -9.95 -5.08 -9.23
C ALA A 101 -8.76 -4.99 -8.27
N PHE A 102 -8.94 -4.22 -7.18
CA PHE A 102 -7.90 -4.03 -6.17
C PHE A 102 -7.31 -5.37 -5.69
N PRO A 103 -6.02 -5.42 -5.35
CA PRO A 103 -5.40 -6.54 -4.67
C PRO A 103 -6.28 -7.25 -3.65
N LEU A 104 -6.18 -8.58 -3.61
CA LEU A 104 -6.75 -9.36 -2.53
C LEU A 104 -6.11 -8.91 -1.21
N VAL A 105 -6.91 -8.53 -0.22
CA VAL A 105 -6.38 -8.18 1.10
C VAL A 105 -6.60 -9.33 2.07
N VAL A 106 -5.53 -9.77 2.74
CA VAL A 106 -5.57 -10.85 3.73
C VAL A 106 -5.18 -10.30 5.09
N ILE A 107 -6.09 -10.34 6.05
CA ILE A 107 -5.81 -10.07 7.46
C ILE A 107 -5.09 -11.31 8.01
N ASN A 108 -3.77 -11.19 8.21
CA ASN A 108 -2.91 -12.28 8.62
C ASN A 108 -2.55 -12.17 10.10
N HIS A 109 -3.14 -13.03 10.93
CA HIS A 109 -2.83 -13.09 12.36
C HIS A 109 -1.54 -13.84 12.69
N ASN A 110 -0.85 -14.44 11.71
CA ASN A 110 0.47 -15.04 11.88
C ASN A 110 1.61 -14.01 11.68
N MET A 111 1.31 -12.77 11.31
CA MET A 111 2.29 -11.69 11.30
C MET A 111 2.59 -11.27 12.74
N THR A 112 3.72 -11.73 13.28
CA THR A 112 4.12 -11.47 14.67
C THR A 112 4.95 -10.21 14.85
N ASP A 113 5.54 -9.69 13.76
CA ASP A 113 6.25 -8.42 13.80
C ASP A 113 5.24 -7.28 13.88
N ILE A 114 5.20 -6.66 15.06
CA ILE A 114 4.22 -5.62 15.39
C ILE A 114 4.53 -4.29 14.69
N ASP A 115 5.74 -4.11 14.16
CA ASP A 115 6.16 -2.92 13.41
C ASP A 115 5.83 -3.04 11.91
N MET A 116 5.53 -4.24 11.45
CA MET A 116 5.10 -4.51 10.08
C MET A 116 3.58 -4.45 9.97
N LEU A 117 3.03 -3.31 9.50
CA LEU A 117 1.59 -3.15 9.28
C LEU A 117 1.05 -3.98 8.12
N ALA A 118 1.86 -4.17 7.08
CA ALA A 118 1.53 -4.99 5.94
C ALA A 118 2.79 -5.52 5.23
N TYR A 119 2.58 -6.48 4.33
CA TYR A 119 3.54 -6.80 3.29
C TYR A 119 2.84 -7.37 2.05
N THR A 120 3.41 -7.13 0.88
CA THR A 120 3.00 -7.76 -0.38
C THR A 120 3.95 -8.91 -0.72
N PRO A 121 3.54 -10.19 -0.60
CA PRO A 121 4.31 -11.28 -1.18
C PRO A 121 4.43 -11.06 -2.69
N ARG A 122 5.64 -10.71 -3.14
CA ARG A 122 5.89 -10.54 -4.57
C ARG A 122 6.01 -11.92 -5.22
N GLY A 123 5.16 -12.16 -6.20
CA GLY A 123 5.20 -13.35 -7.04
C GLY A 123 5.66 -13.01 -8.45
N THR A 124 6.18 -14.02 -9.15
CA THR A 124 6.29 -13.94 -10.60
C THR A 124 4.91 -13.93 -11.23
N TRP A 125 4.73 -13.17 -12.31
CA TRP A 125 3.53 -13.25 -13.14
C TRP A 125 3.93 -13.21 -14.61
N PHE A 126 3.06 -13.71 -15.48
CA PHE A 126 3.33 -13.86 -16.90
C PHE A 126 2.19 -13.27 -17.73
N GLY A 127 2.50 -12.72 -18.90
CA GLY A 127 1.52 -12.13 -19.82
C GLY A 127 1.89 -10.71 -20.22
N ASP A 128 1.00 -10.07 -20.97
CA ASP A 128 1.13 -8.66 -21.32
C ASP A 128 0.61 -7.79 -20.17
N LEU A 129 1.06 -6.53 -20.10
CA LEU A 129 0.57 -5.57 -19.10
C LEU A 129 -0.97 -5.44 -19.11
N ALA A 130 -1.60 -5.61 -20.27
CA ALA A 130 -3.05 -5.61 -20.40
C ALA A 130 -3.73 -6.76 -19.63
N ASP A 131 -3.05 -7.90 -19.46
CA ASP A 131 -3.57 -9.11 -18.81
C ASP A 131 -3.33 -9.11 -17.29
N PHE A 132 -2.48 -8.20 -16.79
CA PHE A 132 -2.18 -8.14 -15.36
C PHE A 132 -3.45 -7.97 -14.53
N ASN A 133 -3.62 -8.88 -13.57
CA ASN A 133 -4.73 -8.92 -12.63
C ASN A 133 -4.21 -8.59 -11.21
N PRO A 134 -4.49 -7.40 -10.66
CA PRO A 134 -4.02 -7.04 -9.33
C PRO A 134 -4.55 -7.96 -8.23
N ARG A 135 -5.70 -8.63 -8.44
CA ARG A 135 -6.28 -9.56 -7.45
C ARG A 135 -5.35 -10.71 -7.10
N GLU A 136 -4.47 -11.11 -8.02
CA GLU A 136 -3.51 -12.18 -7.83
C GLU A 136 -2.28 -11.75 -7.01
N GLN A 137 -2.13 -10.44 -6.77
CA GLN A 137 -1.03 -9.87 -5.99
C GLN A 137 -1.53 -9.52 -4.58
N ALA A 138 -1.69 -10.53 -3.73
CA ALA A 138 -2.26 -10.33 -2.39
C ALA A 138 -1.44 -9.34 -1.56
N ILE A 139 -2.13 -8.51 -0.76
CA ILE A 139 -1.54 -7.67 0.29
C ILE A 139 -1.94 -8.27 1.63
N GLN A 140 -0.97 -8.56 2.49
CA GLN A 140 -1.22 -9.11 3.81
C GLN A 140 -1.13 -7.99 4.85
N LEU A 141 -2.21 -7.78 5.59
CA LEU A 141 -2.26 -6.84 6.71
C LEU A 141 -2.01 -7.58 8.03
N ASN A 142 -1.33 -6.92 8.96
CA ASN A 142 -1.11 -7.44 10.30
C ASN A 142 -2.45 -7.53 11.05
N GLY A 143 -2.86 -8.76 11.36
CA GLY A 143 -4.16 -9.01 11.96
C GLY A 143 -4.31 -8.44 13.38
N SER A 144 -3.23 -8.36 14.16
CA SER A 144 -3.25 -7.74 15.48
C SER A 144 -3.52 -6.24 15.37
N ARG A 145 -2.92 -5.57 14.37
CA ARG A 145 -3.13 -4.13 14.12
C ARG A 145 -4.53 -3.82 13.62
N VAL A 146 -5.11 -4.71 12.81
CA VAL A 146 -6.52 -4.58 12.41
C VAL A 146 -7.45 -4.73 13.62
N LYS A 147 -7.16 -5.66 14.54
CA LYS A 147 -7.90 -5.80 15.81
C LYS A 147 -7.78 -4.53 16.66
N ASP A 148 -6.60 -3.93 16.75
CA ASP A 148 -6.37 -2.68 17.50
C ASP A 148 -7.20 -1.52 16.92
N MET A 149 -7.25 -1.39 15.59
CA MET A 149 -8.10 -0.40 14.91
C MET A 149 -9.58 -0.60 15.24
N ILE A 150 -10.07 -1.84 15.18
CA ILE A 150 -11.47 -2.16 15.51
C ILE A 150 -11.76 -1.82 16.98
N ALA A 151 -10.86 -2.19 17.90
CA ALA A 151 -11.02 -1.87 19.31
C ALA A 151 -11.07 -0.34 19.54
N ALA A 152 -10.20 0.43 18.89
CA ALA A 152 -10.17 1.89 18.99
C ALA A 152 -11.47 2.54 18.48
N SER A 153 -12.15 1.93 17.49
CA SER A 153 -13.43 2.45 17.00
C SER A 153 -14.52 2.52 18.09
N ASN A 154 -14.36 1.76 19.18
CA ASN A 154 -15.23 1.77 20.34
C ASN A 154 -14.70 2.69 21.45
N GLY A 155 -14.81 4.00 21.24
CA GLY A 155 -14.61 4.99 22.31
C GLY A 155 -13.29 5.77 22.26
N ASP A 156 -12.44 5.53 21.27
CA ASP A 156 -11.23 6.34 21.02
C ASP A 156 -11.15 6.80 19.54
N PRO A 157 -11.92 7.84 19.17
CA PRO A 157 -11.99 8.33 17.79
C PRO A 157 -10.64 8.78 17.23
N GLN A 158 -9.76 9.33 18.08
CA GLN A 158 -8.46 9.82 17.65
C GLN A 158 -7.54 8.65 17.28
N ARG A 159 -7.45 7.63 18.15
CA ARG A 159 -6.67 6.43 17.86
C ARG A 159 -7.22 5.66 16.67
N PHE A 160 -8.53 5.59 16.53
CA PHE A 160 -9.17 4.98 15.36
C PHE A 160 -8.77 5.70 14.06
N GLN A 161 -8.81 7.03 14.04
CA GLN A 161 -8.39 7.84 12.88
C GLN A 161 -6.91 7.63 12.55
N THR A 162 -6.03 7.57 13.56
CA THR A 162 -4.60 7.30 13.35
C THR A 162 -4.37 5.94 12.70
N PHE A 163 -5.02 4.87 13.20
CA PHE A 163 -4.93 3.56 12.54
C PHE A 163 -5.48 3.58 11.12
N HIS A 164 -6.58 4.28 10.89
CA HIS A 164 -7.20 4.37 9.58
C HIS A 164 -6.26 5.03 8.56
N PHE A 165 -5.59 6.13 8.96
CA PHE A 165 -4.59 6.79 8.16
C PHE A 165 -3.38 5.88 7.91
N LEU A 166 -2.87 5.22 8.95
CA LEU A 166 -1.75 4.27 8.86
C LEU A 166 -2.01 3.15 7.86
N PHE A 167 -3.18 2.51 7.93
CA PHE A 167 -3.55 1.47 6.96
C PHE A 167 -3.70 2.04 5.55
N ALA A 168 -4.26 3.24 5.40
CA ALA A 168 -4.40 3.86 4.09
C ALA A 168 -3.05 4.19 3.44
N THR A 169 -2.09 4.78 4.17
CA THR A 169 -0.74 5.05 3.65
C THR A 169 0.03 3.77 3.41
N THR A 170 -0.12 2.77 4.28
CA THR A 170 0.46 1.43 4.05
C THR A 170 -0.12 0.79 2.78
N LEU A 171 -1.41 0.93 2.50
CA LEU A 171 -1.99 0.42 1.26
C LEU A 171 -1.53 1.19 0.02
N VAL A 172 -1.25 2.50 0.13
CA VAL A 172 -0.56 3.26 -0.91
C VAL A 172 0.84 2.70 -1.16
N HIS A 173 1.60 2.40 -0.09
CA HIS A 173 2.92 1.81 -0.14
C HIS A 173 2.92 0.46 -0.87
N GLU A 174 2.07 -0.46 -0.41
CA GLU A 174 1.98 -1.82 -0.92
C GLU A 174 1.42 -1.86 -2.35
N ALA A 175 0.25 -1.27 -2.59
CA ALA A 175 -0.41 -1.32 -3.90
C ALA A 175 0.26 -0.38 -4.92
N GLY A 176 0.66 0.82 -4.51
CA GLY A 176 1.28 1.79 -5.41
C GLY A 176 2.76 1.51 -5.68
N GLY A 177 3.50 1.03 -4.68
CA GLY A 177 4.93 0.75 -4.81
C GLY A 177 5.19 -0.69 -5.27
N HIS A 178 4.84 -1.66 -4.44
CA HIS A 178 5.20 -3.06 -4.68
C HIS A 178 4.38 -3.73 -5.78
N VAL A 179 3.06 -3.53 -5.81
CA VAL A 179 2.25 -4.09 -6.89
C VAL A 179 2.59 -3.43 -8.23
N LEU A 180 2.98 -2.15 -8.25
CA LEU A 180 3.51 -1.50 -9.46
C LEU A 180 4.84 -2.12 -9.94
N MET A 181 5.75 -2.42 -9.00
CA MET A 181 6.99 -3.14 -9.31
C MET A 181 6.69 -4.47 -9.98
N THR A 182 5.77 -5.25 -9.41
CA THR A 182 5.35 -6.53 -9.97
C THR A 182 4.76 -6.34 -11.37
N TYR A 183 3.81 -5.41 -11.50
CA TYR A 183 3.16 -5.05 -12.76
C TYR A 183 4.16 -4.75 -13.88
N LEU A 184 5.09 -3.82 -13.65
CA LEU A 184 6.03 -3.41 -14.68
C LEU A 184 7.18 -4.39 -14.87
N GLY A 185 7.56 -5.12 -13.82
CA GLY A 185 8.73 -6.00 -13.80
C GLY A 185 8.50 -7.39 -14.35
N GLY A 186 7.26 -7.75 -14.74
CA GLY A 186 6.92 -9.14 -15.08
C GLY A 186 7.19 -10.09 -13.91
N GLY A 187 7.07 -9.58 -12.68
CA GLY A 187 7.37 -10.35 -11.49
C GLY A 187 8.86 -10.48 -11.12
N ASP A 188 9.75 -9.63 -11.65
CA ASP A 188 11.08 -9.45 -11.06
C ASP A 188 10.94 -9.01 -9.60
N LEU A 189 11.42 -9.86 -8.69
CA LEU A 189 11.34 -9.67 -7.25
C LEU A 189 12.35 -8.64 -6.73
N SER A 190 13.25 -8.14 -7.57
CA SER A 190 14.28 -7.19 -7.16
C SER A 190 13.85 -5.76 -7.42
N THR A 191 13.74 -4.96 -6.36
CA THR A 191 13.60 -3.51 -6.50
C THR A 191 14.95 -2.90 -6.88
N PRO A 192 15.06 -2.17 -8.00
CA PRO A 192 16.34 -1.59 -8.43
C PRO A 192 16.93 -0.64 -7.39
N PRO A 193 18.27 -0.60 -7.22
CA PRO A 193 18.95 0.33 -6.31
C PRO A 193 18.64 1.81 -6.58
N SER A 194 18.20 2.17 -7.78
CA SER A 194 17.75 3.52 -8.12
C SER A 194 16.50 3.98 -7.36
N LEU A 195 15.78 3.04 -6.72
CA LEU A 195 14.67 3.30 -5.81
C LEU A 195 15.12 3.22 -4.34
N TYR A 196 16.39 3.54 -4.06
CA TYR A 196 16.93 3.63 -2.71
C TYR A 196 16.36 4.83 -1.95
N VAL A 197 16.09 4.63 -0.67
CA VAL A 197 15.72 5.68 0.29
C VAL A 197 16.78 5.74 1.39
N PRO A 198 17.47 6.88 1.57
CA PRO A 198 18.47 7.05 2.62
C PRO A 198 17.93 6.69 4.01
N GLY A 199 18.68 5.88 4.77
CA GLY A 199 18.36 5.52 6.15
C GLY A 199 17.54 4.23 6.33
N TYR A 200 17.02 3.61 5.27
CA TYR A 200 16.08 2.49 5.40
C TYR A 200 16.57 1.15 4.84
N THR A 201 17.31 1.16 3.75
CA THR A 201 17.81 -0.08 3.13
C THR A 201 19.31 -0.01 2.90
N ASN A 202 19.91 -1.13 2.49
CA ASN A 202 21.25 -1.09 1.92
C ASN A 202 21.22 -0.25 0.63
N PRO A 203 22.19 0.64 0.36
CA PRO A 203 22.30 1.38 -0.91
C PRO A 203 22.21 0.52 -2.17
N ASN A 204 22.49 -0.78 -2.05
CA ASN A 204 22.41 -1.76 -3.14
C ASN A 204 21.02 -2.41 -3.30
N MET A 205 20.01 -1.98 -2.53
CA MET A 205 18.65 -2.53 -2.58
C MET A 205 17.63 -1.40 -2.49
N GLY A 206 16.78 -1.29 -3.52
CA GLY A 206 15.68 -0.32 -3.50
C GLY A 206 14.51 -0.77 -2.64
N GLU A 207 13.64 0.19 -2.31
CA GLU A 207 12.38 -0.03 -1.59
C GLU A 207 11.31 0.84 -2.26
N SER A 208 10.43 0.22 -3.05
CA SER A 208 9.54 0.95 -3.96
C SER A 208 8.40 1.67 -3.24
N GLY A 209 7.95 1.13 -2.10
CA GLY A 209 6.86 1.73 -1.32
C GLY A 209 7.33 2.99 -0.60
N ARG A 210 8.45 2.91 0.12
CA ARG A 210 9.14 4.05 0.75
C ARG A 210 9.54 5.10 -0.28
N TYR A 211 10.03 4.68 -1.44
CA TYR A 211 10.34 5.64 -2.51
C TYR A 211 9.08 6.37 -2.99
N LEU A 212 7.94 5.68 -3.11
CA LEU A 212 6.65 6.29 -3.43
C LEU A 212 6.25 7.31 -2.37
N GLU A 213 6.28 6.93 -1.11
CA GLU A 213 5.98 7.82 0.02
C GLU A 213 6.86 9.07 -0.03
N LEU A 214 8.18 8.90 -0.21
CA LEU A 214 9.11 10.03 -0.30
C LEU A 214 8.73 11.01 -1.42
N LYS A 215 8.25 10.51 -2.56
CA LYS A 215 7.85 11.36 -3.69
C LYS A 215 6.46 11.96 -3.53
N LEU A 216 5.58 11.31 -2.77
CA LEU A 216 4.18 11.67 -2.65
C LEU A 216 3.90 12.52 -1.41
N PHE A 217 4.46 12.12 -0.27
CA PHE A 217 4.28 12.74 1.04
C PHE A 217 5.46 13.61 1.46
N GLY A 218 6.60 13.54 0.75
CA GLY A 218 7.82 14.28 1.08
C GLY A 218 8.67 13.63 2.18
N GLY A 219 8.30 12.42 2.61
CA GLY A 219 8.95 11.61 3.63
C GLY A 219 8.44 10.17 3.59
N THR A 220 8.93 9.30 4.47
CA THR A 220 8.39 7.95 4.64
C THR A 220 7.47 7.88 5.86
N THR A 221 6.48 7.00 5.80
CA THR A 221 5.55 6.75 6.90
C THR A 221 6.02 5.54 7.68
N GLU A 222 6.55 5.76 8.89
CA GLU A 222 6.97 4.67 9.77
C GLU A 222 6.01 4.46 10.90
N TYR A 223 5.68 3.20 11.14
CA TYR A 223 5.15 2.79 12.42
C TYR A 223 6.32 2.53 13.38
N TYR A 224 6.40 3.33 14.43
CA TYR A 224 7.31 3.11 15.55
C TYR A 224 6.52 2.63 16.77
N HIS A 225 6.88 1.46 17.27
CA HIS A 225 6.48 0.99 18.59
C HIS A 225 7.40 1.59 19.67
N ASP A 226 6.84 2.27 20.68
CA ASP A 226 7.59 2.61 21.89
C ASP A 226 7.59 1.38 22.81
N PRO A 227 8.76 0.75 23.07
CA PRO A 227 8.85 -0.44 23.92
C PRO A 227 8.50 -0.18 25.38
N ASN A 228 8.35 1.09 25.79
CA ASN A 228 7.94 1.46 27.15
C ASN A 228 6.42 1.63 27.31
N GLN A 229 5.65 1.47 26.23
CA GLN A 229 4.19 1.58 26.21
C GLN A 229 3.56 0.23 25.80
N ASP A 230 2.22 0.12 25.82
CA ASP A 230 1.54 -1.13 25.47
C ASP A 230 1.67 -1.47 23.98
N ASP A 231 1.74 -2.75 23.63
CA ASP A 231 1.96 -3.18 22.24
C ASP A 231 0.85 -2.73 21.27
N HIS A 232 -0.31 -2.24 21.76
CA HIS A 232 -1.47 -1.88 20.95
C HIS A 232 -1.45 -0.42 20.46
N GLN A 233 -0.38 0.32 20.71
CA GLN A 233 -0.23 1.73 20.31
C GLN A 233 -0.68 2.00 18.86
N ALA A 234 -1.23 3.19 18.61
CA ALA A 234 -1.19 3.78 17.28
C ALA A 234 0.03 4.71 17.26
N SER A 235 1.21 4.14 16.95
CA SER A 235 2.56 4.72 16.97
C SER A 235 2.73 6.14 17.54
N PRO A 236 3.50 6.33 18.63
CA PRO A 236 3.96 7.65 19.05
C PRO A 236 4.98 8.20 18.05
N SER A 237 4.78 9.47 17.69
CA SER A 237 5.68 10.25 16.83
C SER A 237 7.13 10.18 17.30
N HIS A 238 8.05 9.77 16.42
CA HIS A 238 9.45 10.17 16.49
C HIS A 238 9.91 10.68 15.12
N SER A 239 10.12 11.99 15.05
CA SER A 239 10.85 12.65 13.96
C SER A 239 12.29 12.84 14.42
N GLU A 240 13.18 11.92 14.07
CA GLU A 240 14.62 12.20 14.15
C GLU A 240 15.20 12.10 12.74
N GLU A 241 15.66 13.26 12.27
CA GLU A 241 16.63 13.48 11.19
C GLU A 241 16.63 12.47 10.05
N LEU A 242 15.69 12.60 9.11
CA LEU A 242 15.83 12.36 7.66
C LEU A 242 14.46 12.53 6.98
N GLY A 243 13.86 13.72 7.03
CA GLY A 243 12.60 14.00 6.32
C GLY A 243 11.40 13.12 6.72
N VAL A 244 11.47 12.38 7.83
CA VAL A 244 10.35 11.62 8.40
C VAL A 244 9.36 12.63 8.97
N VAL A 245 8.22 12.80 8.30
CA VAL A 245 7.13 13.64 8.80
C VAL A 245 6.33 12.79 9.78
N SER A 246 6.06 13.29 10.99
CA SER A 246 5.31 12.51 11.95
C SER A 246 3.91 12.18 11.41
N ILE A 247 3.47 10.94 11.63
CA ILE A 247 2.14 10.46 11.22
C ILE A 247 1.05 11.39 11.71
N GLN A 248 1.19 11.94 12.92
CA GLN A 248 0.21 12.88 13.45
C GLN A 248 0.17 14.20 12.69
N THR A 249 1.32 14.76 12.29
CA THR A 249 1.39 15.97 11.46
C THR A 249 0.81 15.70 10.06
N LEU A 250 1.08 14.53 9.48
CA LEU A 250 0.48 14.11 8.21
C LEU A 250 -1.02 13.88 8.34
N CYS A 251 -1.50 13.21 9.40
CA CYS A 251 -2.92 13.02 9.71
C CYS A 251 -3.64 14.36 9.83
N GLU A 252 -3.11 15.30 10.61
CA GLU A 252 -3.73 16.61 10.84
C GLU A 252 -3.76 17.44 9.55
N ALA A 253 -2.67 17.45 8.78
CA ALA A 253 -2.63 18.08 7.46
C ALA A 253 -3.57 17.39 6.45
N TRP A 254 -3.71 16.08 6.52
CA TRP A 254 -4.54 15.26 5.64
C TRP A 254 -6.03 15.38 5.96
N VAL A 255 -6.43 15.39 7.23
CA VAL A 255 -7.82 15.70 7.66
C VAL A 255 -8.23 17.09 7.16
N ALA A 256 -7.33 18.07 7.26
CA ALA A 256 -7.56 19.41 6.73
C ALA A 256 -7.71 19.43 5.18
N THR A 257 -6.97 18.58 4.47
CA THR A 257 -6.97 18.52 3.00
C THR A 257 -8.10 17.64 2.42
N LEU A 258 -8.50 16.55 3.09
CA LEU A 258 -9.68 15.78 2.68
C LEU A 258 -10.97 16.55 2.93
N ALA A 259 -11.06 17.32 4.01
CA ALA A 259 -12.22 18.17 4.27
C ALA A 259 -12.45 19.21 3.16
N SER A 260 -11.39 19.67 2.49
CA SER A 260 -11.49 20.58 1.35
C SER A 260 -11.77 19.85 0.02
N THR A 261 -11.25 18.64 -0.15
CA THR A 261 -11.41 17.82 -1.38
C THR A 261 -12.76 17.09 -1.42
N LEU A 262 -13.31 16.64 -0.29
CA LEU A 262 -14.63 16.00 -0.22
C LEU A 262 -15.78 17.01 -0.34
N LYS A 263 -15.58 18.27 0.02
CA LYS A 263 -16.53 19.36 -0.27
C LYS A 263 -16.71 19.61 -1.77
N THR A 264 -15.77 19.16 -2.60
CA THR A 264 -15.83 19.34 -4.06
C THR A 264 -16.54 18.19 -4.79
N TYR A 265 -16.87 17.09 -4.09
CA TYR A 265 -17.59 15.92 -4.64
C TYR A 265 -18.98 15.70 -4.02
N SER A 266 -19.57 16.73 -3.41
CA SER A 266 -20.99 16.71 -3.07
C SER A 266 -21.81 16.88 -4.36
N ILE A 267 -22.29 15.77 -4.92
CA ILE A 267 -23.43 15.73 -5.85
C ILE A 267 -24.68 15.45 -5.03
#